data_AF-A7VWS2-F1
#
_entry.id   AF-A7VWS2-F1
#
_cell.length_a   1.000
_cell.length_b   1.000
_cell.length_c   1.000
_cell.angle_alpha   90.00
_cell.angle_beta   90.00
_cell.angle_gamma   90.00
#
_symmetry.space_group_name_H-M   'P 1'
#
loop_
_entity.id
_entity.type
_entity.pdbx_description
1 polymer ?
#
loop_
_entity_poly.entity_id
_entity_poly.type
_entity_poly.pdbx_seq_one_letter_code
_entity_poly.pdbx_strand_id
1 'polypeptide(L)'
;MLYDANQRIEKIRKKDVEFIVRKDGRPVSNAQINVKMKKHQFLFGSNCFPANSYEEAAGSRYKKYFSDLFNYTTLPFFWQRYERERGKTDHERLEKLLQWCEALDLKTKGHPIVWQKLAPEWLENSEDVEASLKKRIEHLMENFGDRIDYWDVFNEITVDHLYHNAVSRWIHEKGRANAVRYTTKLVREINPHANLIYNDFNIWNQECEVLLEELRYMGVELQAVGIQSHMHTFLWTMEEAWEVCERFAKYGWPLHFTELTVLSGRYIGRNGMMNDDSKPEDWYRGKEYEELQAKYTADFYTMLFSHPAVEAITWWDFQDNDWRAAPAGLVTEEVHRKPAYHALRKLIRENWWSDEFGKTNGEGIYRCNVYHGDYQIEMIADGKKAVLEIPILREAGGPGKPQKIEINL
;
A
#
# COMPACT_ATOMS: atom_id res chain seq x y z
N MET A 1 -11.06 15.95 -15.41
CA MET A 1 -10.27 14.81 -14.89
C MET A 1 -10.78 14.31 -13.54
N LEU A 2 -10.75 15.13 -12.48
CA LEU A 2 -11.31 14.75 -11.15
C LEU A 2 -12.85 14.68 -11.20
N TYR A 3 -13.49 15.54 -12.00
CA TYR A 3 -14.94 15.54 -12.23
C TYR A 3 -15.49 14.16 -12.61
N ASP A 4 -14.78 13.42 -13.47
CA ASP A 4 -15.20 12.10 -13.95
C ASP A 4 -14.68 10.94 -13.06
N ALA A 5 -13.92 11.24 -11.99
CA ALA A 5 -13.30 10.21 -11.15
C ALA A 5 -14.32 9.29 -10.51
N ASN A 6 -15.45 9.83 -10.03
CA ASN A 6 -16.52 9.02 -9.44
C ASN A 6 -17.15 8.06 -10.45
N GLN A 7 -17.33 8.48 -11.71
CA GLN A 7 -17.84 7.59 -12.76
C GLN A 7 -16.87 6.45 -13.06
N ARG A 8 -15.56 6.76 -13.08
CA ARG A 8 -14.51 5.74 -13.20
C ARG A 8 -14.50 4.79 -12.02
N ILE A 9 -14.63 5.30 -10.78
CA ILE A 9 -14.69 4.49 -9.55
C ILE A 9 -15.88 3.53 -9.62
N GLU A 10 -17.07 3.99 -9.97
CA GLU A 10 -18.27 3.14 -10.13
C GLU A 10 -18.03 2.00 -11.12
N LYS A 11 -17.29 2.25 -12.20
CA LYS A 11 -16.97 1.23 -13.22
C LYS A 11 -15.83 0.29 -12.82
N ILE A 12 -14.82 0.78 -12.12
CA ILE A 12 -13.54 0.08 -11.92
C ILE A 12 -13.45 -0.59 -10.55
N ARG A 13 -14.10 0.00 -9.54
CA ARG A 13 -13.96 -0.39 -8.13
C ARG A 13 -15.17 -1.13 -7.60
N LYS A 14 -16.23 -1.26 -8.40
CA LYS A 14 -17.46 -1.94 -8.01
C LYS A 14 -17.82 -3.05 -8.99
N LYS A 15 -18.57 -4.02 -8.49
CA LYS A 15 -19.09 -5.16 -9.25
C LYS A 15 -20.60 -5.23 -9.08
N ASP A 16 -21.29 -5.49 -10.18
CA ASP A 16 -22.69 -5.92 -10.13
C ASP A 16 -22.76 -7.35 -9.58
N VAL A 17 -23.67 -7.55 -8.62
CA VAL A 17 -23.87 -8.83 -7.95
C VAL A 17 -25.35 -9.20 -8.00
N GLU A 18 -25.61 -10.45 -8.36
CA GLU A 18 -26.96 -11.03 -8.41
C GLU A 18 -27.04 -12.16 -7.39
N PHE A 19 -27.77 -11.91 -6.30
CA PHE A 19 -28.09 -12.92 -5.30
C PHE A 19 -29.35 -13.67 -5.73
N ILE A 20 -29.23 -14.99 -5.89
CA ILE A 20 -30.30 -15.87 -6.34
C ILE A 20 -30.65 -16.80 -5.18
N VAL A 21 -31.84 -16.61 -4.60
CA VAL A 21 -32.27 -17.37 -3.42
C VAL A 21 -33.28 -18.43 -3.82
N ARG A 22 -32.95 -19.67 -3.49
CA ARG A 22 -33.81 -20.83 -3.73
C ARG A 22 -34.07 -21.63 -2.47
N LYS A 23 -35.19 -22.35 -2.47
CA LYS A 23 -35.57 -23.36 -1.49
C LYS A 23 -36.19 -24.53 -2.25
N ASP A 24 -35.60 -25.71 -2.11
CA ASP A 24 -35.99 -26.91 -2.87
C ASP A 24 -36.07 -26.65 -4.40
N GLY A 25 -35.11 -25.89 -4.92
CA GLY A 25 -35.04 -25.50 -6.34
C GLY A 25 -36.01 -24.37 -6.77
N ARG A 26 -36.92 -23.93 -5.91
CA ARG A 26 -37.91 -22.88 -6.19
C ARG A 26 -37.42 -21.51 -5.73
N PRO A 27 -37.73 -20.42 -6.47
CA PRO A 27 -37.43 -19.07 -6.04
C PRO A 27 -38.06 -18.70 -4.70
N VAL A 28 -37.31 -17.99 -3.84
CA VAL A 28 -37.83 -17.43 -2.59
C VAL A 28 -38.00 -15.93 -2.74
N SER A 29 -39.24 -15.46 -2.86
CA SER A 29 -39.55 -14.02 -2.91
C SER A 29 -39.50 -13.37 -1.52
N ASN A 30 -39.18 -12.08 -1.46
CA ASN A 30 -39.13 -11.28 -0.23
C ASN A 30 -38.11 -11.77 0.82
N ALA A 31 -37.15 -12.61 0.45
CA ALA A 31 -36.00 -12.94 1.29
C ALA A 31 -35.20 -11.65 1.52
N GLN A 32 -34.94 -11.31 2.77
CA GLN A 32 -34.11 -10.17 3.13
C GLN A 32 -32.65 -10.55 2.89
N ILE A 33 -31.88 -9.66 2.26
CA ILE A 33 -30.45 -9.83 2.04
C ILE A 33 -29.74 -8.59 2.58
N ASN A 34 -28.71 -8.82 3.37
CA ASN A 34 -27.86 -7.82 4.00
C ASN A 34 -26.41 -8.12 3.60
N VAL A 35 -25.79 -7.21 2.86
CA VAL A 35 -24.48 -7.36 2.23
C VAL A 35 -23.51 -6.39 2.91
N LYS A 36 -22.73 -6.92 3.85
CA LYS A 36 -21.82 -6.11 4.67
C LYS A 36 -20.38 -6.33 4.26
N MET A 37 -19.76 -5.29 3.72
CA MET A 37 -18.33 -5.29 3.48
C MET A 37 -17.57 -5.45 4.80
N LYS A 38 -16.50 -6.23 4.77
CA LYS A 38 -15.61 -6.52 5.91
C LYS A 38 -14.24 -5.91 5.69
N LYS A 39 -13.74 -5.98 4.46
CA LYS A 39 -12.41 -5.52 4.07
C LYS A 39 -12.38 -5.12 2.61
N HIS A 40 -11.62 -4.08 2.30
CA HIS A 40 -11.32 -3.68 0.92
C HIS A 40 -10.37 -4.66 0.23
N GLN A 41 -10.61 -4.95 -1.04
CA GLN A 41 -9.58 -5.54 -1.90
C GLN A 41 -8.46 -4.51 -2.15
N PHE A 42 -8.83 -3.25 -2.38
CA PHE A 42 -7.86 -2.17 -2.56
C PHE A 42 -7.06 -1.93 -1.28
N LEU A 43 -5.76 -1.70 -1.41
CA LEU A 43 -4.88 -1.56 -0.26
C LEU A 43 -4.72 -0.09 0.12
N PHE A 44 -5.22 0.26 1.30
CA PHE A 44 -4.98 1.56 1.92
C PHE A 44 -4.06 1.35 3.11
N GLY A 45 -2.91 2.02 3.12
CA GLY A 45 -1.91 1.78 4.14
C GLY A 45 -1.15 2.99 4.64
N SER A 46 -0.32 2.72 5.64
CA SER A 46 0.73 3.62 6.10
C SER A 46 1.90 2.82 6.68
N ASN A 47 3.08 3.43 6.87
CA ASN A 47 4.14 2.80 7.64
C ASN A 47 3.69 2.65 9.12
N CYS A 48 4.08 1.56 9.78
CA CYS A 48 3.76 1.32 11.19
C CYS A 48 5.00 1.41 12.10
N PHE A 49 6.05 2.10 11.67
CA PHE A 49 7.36 2.09 12.33
C PHE A 49 7.30 2.46 13.82
N PRO A 50 6.49 3.45 14.26
CA PRO A 50 6.40 3.81 15.68
C PRO A 50 5.36 2.99 16.47
N ALA A 51 4.68 2.01 15.87
CA ALA A 51 3.52 1.36 16.51
C ALA A 51 3.83 0.73 17.89
N ASN A 52 5.06 0.21 18.06
CA ASN A 52 5.51 -0.42 19.30
C ASN A 52 6.32 0.52 20.23
N SER A 53 6.43 1.81 19.91
CA SER A 53 7.19 2.77 20.73
C SER A 53 6.34 3.64 21.67
N TYR A 54 5.01 3.51 21.64
CA TYR A 54 4.13 4.32 22.48
C TYR A 54 3.88 3.73 23.86
N GLU A 55 3.66 4.62 24.83
CA GLU A 55 3.02 4.29 26.10
C GLU A 55 1.54 3.92 25.92
N GLU A 56 0.95 3.25 26.92
CA GLU A 56 -0.32 2.53 26.79
C GLU A 56 -1.48 3.37 26.23
N ALA A 57 -1.69 4.60 26.72
CA ALA A 57 -2.81 5.44 26.28
C ALA A 57 -2.62 5.98 24.84
N ALA A 58 -1.41 6.40 24.48
CA ALA A 58 -1.10 6.87 23.14
C ALA A 58 -1.08 5.71 22.12
N GLY A 59 -0.50 4.57 22.51
CA GLY A 59 -0.47 3.36 21.70
C GLY A 59 -1.87 2.81 21.41
N SER A 60 -2.77 2.86 22.39
CA SER A 60 -4.18 2.47 22.19
C SER A 60 -4.89 3.39 21.18
N ARG A 61 -4.65 4.70 21.23
CA ARG A 61 -5.19 5.64 20.23
C ARG A 61 -4.59 5.38 18.85
N TYR A 62 -3.27 5.22 18.77
CA TYR A 62 -2.56 4.94 17.52
C TYR A 62 -3.15 3.69 16.86
N LYS A 63 -3.18 2.57 17.60
CA LYS A 63 -3.73 1.30 17.13
C LYS A 63 -5.17 1.45 16.61
N LYS A 64 -6.04 2.10 17.39
CA LYS A 64 -7.44 2.33 17.01
C LYS A 64 -7.53 3.14 15.71
N TYR A 65 -6.88 4.30 15.64
CA TYR A 65 -6.97 5.19 14.49
C TYR A 65 -6.33 4.59 13.24
N PHE A 66 -5.22 3.88 13.39
CA PHE A 66 -4.56 3.18 12.30
C PHE A 66 -5.48 2.11 11.69
N SER A 67 -6.04 1.22 12.53
CA SER A 67 -6.94 0.15 12.08
C SER A 67 -8.29 0.64 11.54
N ASP A 68 -8.76 1.81 11.97
CA ASP A 68 -9.99 2.44 11.46
C ASP A 68 -9.80 2.95 10.03
N LEU A 69 -8.57 3.18 9.56
CA LEU A 69 -8.29 3.60 8.19
C LEU A 69 -7.75 2.48 7.30
N PHE A 70 -6.77 1.72 7.80
CA PHE A 70 -5.90 0.94 6.94
C PHE A 70 -6.13 -0.57 7.02
N ASN A 71 -5.93 -1.23 5.89
CA ASN A 71 -5.89 -2.69 5.74
C ASN A 71 -4.52 -3.19 5.26
N TYR A 72 -3.55 -2.28 5.11
CA TYR A 72 -2.21 -2.53 4.60
C TYR A 72 -1.17 -1.72 5.38
N THR A 73 0.06 -2.22 5.54
CA THR A 73 1.12 -1.47 6.23
C THR A 73 2.53 -1.86 5.78
N THR A 74 3.49 -0.95 5.98
CA THR A 74 4.90 -1.15 5.66
C THR A 74 5.74 -1.34 6.93
N LEU A 75 6.64 -2.33 6.91
CA LEU A 75 7.60 -2.66 7.97
C LEU A 75 9.05 -2.32 7.55
N PRO A 76 9.90 -1.82 8.46
CA PRO A 76 11.23 -1.27 8.12
C PRO A 76 12.32 -2.34 8.18
N PHE A 77 12.56 -3.01 7.06
CA PHE A 77 13.61 -4.02 6.88
C PHE A 77 14.96 -3.44 6.45
N PHE A 78 15.16 -2.11 6.46
CA PHE A 78 16.40 -1.43 6.07
C PHE A 78 17.69 -2.16 6.50
N TRP A 79 18.48 -2.65 5.55
CA TRP A 79 19.57 -3.60 5.83
C TRP A 79 20.57 -3.07 6.87
N GLN A 80 21.07 -1.84 6.72
CA GLN A 80 21.97 -1.21 7.68
C GLN A 80 21.40 -1.16 9.10
N ARG A 81 20.09 -0.90 9.25
CA ARG A 81 19.45 -0.78 10.56
C ARG A 81 19.10 -2.14 11.15
N TYR A 82 18.67 -3.07 10.29
CA TYR A 82 18.29 -4.44 10.66
C TYR A 82 19.50 -5.29 11.05
N GLU A 83 20.64 -5.11 10.39
CA GLU A 83 21.85 -5.89 10.63
C GLU A 83 23.04 -4.94 10.72
N ARG A 84 23.12 -4.18 11.82
CA ARG A 84 24.17 -3.17 12.05
C ARG A 84 25.56 -3.78 12.14
N GLU A 85 25.64 -4.99 12.68
CA GLU A 85 26.85 -5.81 12.75
C GLU A 85 26.54 -7.15 12.06
N ARG A 86 27.51 -7.68 11.31
CA ARG A 86 27.34 -8.93 10.55
C ARG A 86 26.83 -10.05 11.45
N GLY A 87 25.70 -10.65 11.08
CA GLY A 87 25.06 -11.74 11.81
C GLY A 87 24.27 -11.34 13.06
N LYS A 88 24.26 -10.06 13.46
CA LYS A 88 23.46 -9.56 14.59
C LYS A 88 22.25 -8.81 14.06
N THR A 89 21.13 -9.51 13.96
CA THR A 89 19.89 -8.97 13.41
C THR A 89 18.96 -8.39 14.49
N ASP A 90 18.24 -7.34 14.13
CA ASP A 90 17.17 -6.70 14.90
C ASP A 90 15.83 -7.46 14.73
N HIS A 91 15.94 -8.80 14.74
CA HIS A 91 14.85 -9.72 14.43
C HIS A 91 13.68 -9.55 15.42
N GLU A 92 13.96 -9.51 16.73
CA GLU A 92 12.93 -9.47 17.77
C GLU A 92 12.03 -8.22 17.66
N ARG A 93 12.60 -7.06 17.29
CA ARG A 93 11.81 -5.84 17.10
C ARG A 93 10.85 -5.96 15.92
N LEU A 94 11.32 -6.48 14.78
CA LEU A 94 10.46 -6.68 13.60
C LEU A 94 9.43 -7.79 13.82
N GLU A 95 9.78 -8.83 14.56
CA GLU A 95 8.84 -9.89 14.96
C GLU A 95 7.69 -9.32 15.80
N LYS A 96 7.98 -8.50 16.81
CA LYS A 96 6.96 -7.81 17.61
C LYS A 96 6.09 -6.87 16.77
N LEU A 97 6.67 -6.22 15.76
CA LEU A 97 5.92 -5.33 14.88
C LEU A 97 5.00 -6.13 13.93
N LEU A 98 5.48 -7.26 13.42
CA LEU A 98 4.70 -8.16 12.58
C LEU A 98 3.52 -8.76 13.35
N GLN A 99 3.73 -9.18 14.60
CA GLN A 99 2.63 -9.62 15.49
C GLN A 99 1.58 -8.54 15.72
N TRP A 100 2.00 -7.28 15.80
CA TRP A 100 1.06 -6.15 15.87
C TRP A 100 0.23 -6.01 14.60
N CYS A 101 0.84 -6.21 13.42
CA CYS A 101 0.14 -6.21 12.13
C CYS A 101 -0.88 -7.37 12.04
N GLU A 102 -0.48 -8.57 12.44
CA GLU A 102 -1.33 -9.77 12.45
C GLU A 102 -2.54 -9.62 13.38
N ALA A 103 -2.33 -9.05 14.57
CA ALA A 103 -3.39 -8.78 15.54
C ALA A 103 -4.42 -7.74 15.04
N LEU A 104 -4.10 -7.02 13.96
CA LEU A 104 -4.98 -6.05 13.30
C LEU A 104 -5.49 -6.54 11.94
N ASP A 105 -5.15 -7.77 11.53
CA ASP A 105 -5.47 -8.31 10.21
C ASP A 105 -4.99 -7.37 9.06
N LEU A 106 -3.80 -6.81 9.21
CA LEU A 106 -3.20 -5.95 8.19
C LEU A 106 -2.41 -6.78 7.20
N LYS A 107 -2.59 -6.50 5.90
CA LYS A 107 -1.60 -6.93 4.91
C LYS A 107 -0.27 -6.21 5.12
N THR A 108 0.84 -6.84 4.79
CA THR A 108 2.18 -6.34 5.15
C THR A 108 3.09 -6.16 3.94
N LYS A 109 3.89 -5.09 3.96
CA LYS A 109 4.97 -4.82 3.01
C LYS A 109 6.30 -4.78 3.73
N GLY A 110 7.25 -5.63 3.35
CA GLY A 110 8.63 -5.56 3.80
C GLY A 110 9.42 -4.54 2.97
N HIS A 111 9.93 -3.49 3.60
CA HIS A 111 10.64 -2.40 2.92
C HIS A 111 12.04 -2.15 3.50
N PRO A 112 13.12 -2.29 2.72
CA PRO A 112 13.25 -3.12 1.51
C PRO A 112 14.27 -4.26 1.70
N ILE A 113 14.33 -5.18 0.73
CA ILE A 113 15.37 -6.22 0.69
C ILE A 113 16.73 -5.57 0.36
N VAL A 114 16.80 -4.79 -0.72
CA VAL A 114 18.03 -4.11 -1.17
C VAL A 114 17.79 -2.61 -1.31
N TRP A 115 18.67 -1.82 -0.69
CA TRP A 115 18.75 -0.38 -0.89
C TRP A 115 20.18 0.10 -0.62
N GLN A 116 20.80 0.68 -1.62
CA GLN A 116 22.17 1.16 -1.56
C GLN A 116 22.35 2.32 -0.56
N LYS A 117 21.32 3.13 -0.29
CA LYS A 117 21.41 4.23 0.67
C LYS A 117 21.71 3.75 2.09
N LEU A 118 21.05 2.65 2.49
CA LEU A 118 21.16 2.04 3.81
C LEU A 118 21.83 0.67 3.70
N ALA A 119 23.00 0.64 3.06
CA ALA A 119 23.91 -0.49 3.06
C ALA A 119 24.68 -0.57 4.40
N PRO A 120 24.77 -1.75 5.04
CA PRO A 120 25.58 -1.91 6.25
C PRO A 120 27.06 -1.59 6.02
N GLU A 121 27.69 -0.90 6.97
CA GLU A 121 29.11 -0.52 6.89
C GLU A 121 30.05 -1.74 6.84
N TRP A 122 29.68 -2.85 7.48
CA TRP A 122 30.49 -4.08 7.47
C TRP A 122 30.55 -4.77 6.10
N LEU A 123 29.73 -4.35 5.12
CA LEU A 123 29.85 -4.80 3.73
C LEU A 123 30.99 -4.11 3.00
N GLU A 124 31.50 -2.97 3.48
CA GLU A 124 32.42 -2.14 2.71
C GLU A 124 33.71 -2.88 2.34
N ASN A 125 34.17 -3.77 3.23
CA ASN A 125 35.33 -4.65 3.04
C ASN A 125 34.95 -6.08 2.59
N SER A 126 33.69 -6.32 2.22
CA SER A 126 33.24 -7.63 1.78
C SER A 126 33.76 -7.91 0.37
N GLU A 127 34.57 -8.96 0.22
CA GLU A 127 35.03 -9.44 -1.09
C GLU A 127 33.88 -10.01 -1.93
N ASP A 128 32.76 -10.39 -1.28
CA ASP A 128 31.57 -10.94 -1.94
C ASP A 128 30.28 -10.35 -1.33
N VAL A 129 29.77 -9.29 -1.97
CA VAL A 129 28.48 -8.65 -1.62
C VAL A 129 27.31 -9.58 -1.97
N GLU A 130 27.45 -10.36 -3.04
CA GLU A 130 26.40 -11.23 -3.56
C GLU A 130 26.11 -12.40 -2.61
N ALA A 131 27.16 -13.01 -2.04
CA ALA A 131 27.01 -14.01 -0.99
C ALA A 131 26.39 -13.43 0.29
N SER A 132 26.72 -12.18 0.65
CA SER A 132 26.10 -11.52 1.82
C SER A 132 24.62 -11.20 1.56
N LEU A 133 24.29 -10.74 0.35
CA LEU A 133 22.90 -10.53 -0.08
C LEU A 133 22.12 -11.84 -0.08
N LYS A 134 22.73 -12.93 -0.53
CA LYS A 134 22.10 -14.25 -0.52
C LYS A 134 21.73 -14.70 0.90
N LYS A 135 22.68 -14.62 1.84
CA LYS A 135 22.41 -14.95 3.25
C LYS A 135 21.31 -14.08 3.86
N ARG A 136 21.27 -12.80 3.50
CA ARG A 136 20.19 -11.91 3.91
C ARG A 136 18.84 -12.37 3.37
N ILE A 137 18.75 -12.70 2.09
CA ILE A 137 17.50 -13.15 1.47
C ILE A 137 17.04 -14.47 2.08
N GLU A 138 17.95 -15.43 2.26
CA GLU A 138 17.68 -16.69 2.97
C GLU A 138 17.08 -16.42 4.35
N HIS A 139 17.77 -15.62 5.17
CA HIS A 139 17.29 -15.25 6.50
C HIS A 139 15.92 -14.57 6.47
N LEU A 140 15.70 -13.58 5.59
CA LEU A 140 14.42 -12.88 5.52
C LEU A 140 13.28 -13.79 5.07
N MET A 141 13.50 -14.64 4.07
CA MET A 141 12.47 -15.54 3.55
C MET A 141 12.15 -16.66 4.55
N GLU A 142 13.15 -17.26 5.18
CA GLU A 142 12.96 -18.33 6.18
C GLU A 142 12.20 -17.84 7.42
N ASN A 143 12.41 -16.59 7.83
CA ASN A 143 11.86 -16.07 9.08
C ASN A 143 10.58 -15.24 8.91
N PHE A 144 10.41 -14.57 7.76
CA PHE A 144 9.30 -13.63 7.53
C PHE A 144 8.56 -13.88 6.21
N GLY A 145 9.08 -14.73 5.31
CA GLY A 145 8.61 -14.86 3.93
C GLY A 145 7.11 -15.17 3.82
N ASP A 146 6.59 -16.07 4.65
CA ASP A 146 5.18 -16.48 4.63
C ASP A 146 4.23 -15.49 5.31
N ARG A 147 4.78 -14.52 6.06
CA ARG A 147 4.02 -13.55 6.87
C ARG A 147 4.09 -12.13 6.32
N ILE A 148 4.88 -11.92 5.25
CA ILE A 148 4.99 -10.65 4.54
C ILE A 148 4.31 -10.79 3.17
N ASP A 149 3.20 -10.07 2.96
CA ASP A 149 2.43 -10.18 1.73
C ASP A 149 3.19 -9.67 0.50
N TYR A 150 3.98 -8.59 0.66
CA TYR A 150 4.74 -7.94 -0.42
C TYR A 150 6.15 -7.56 0.03
N TRP A 151 7.12 -7.66 -0.87
CA TRP A 151 8.49 -7.19 -0.62
C TRP A 151 8.92 -6.15 -1.64
N ASP A 152 9.44 -5.01 -1.17
CA ASP A 152 10.23 -4.14 -2.03
C ASP A 152 11.57 -4.83 -2.29
N VAL A 153 11.70 -5.46 -3.46
CA VAL A 153 12.88 -6.23 -3.84
C VAL A 153 14.11 -5.32 -4.00
N PHE A 154 13.86 -4.12 -4.53
CA PHE A 154 14.82 -3.03 -4.61
C PHE A 154 14.10 -1.72 -4.32
N ASN A 155 14.83 -0.82 -3.65
CA ASN A 155 14.44 0.56 -3.46
C ASN A 155 15.41 1.48 -4.19
N GLU A 156 14.89 2.38 -5.03
CA GLU A 156 15.60 3.54 -5.60
C GLU A 156 16.87 3.20 -6.40
N ILE A 157 16.89 2.08 -7.11
CA ILE A 157 18.11 1.64 -7.80
C ILE A 157 18.54 2.61 -8.91
N THR A 158 17.64 3.46 -9.42
CA THR A 158 17.95 4.46 -10.45
C THR A 158 18.92 5.55 -9.96
N VAL A 159 19.06 5.73 -8.65
CA VAL A 159 19.99 6.69 -8.05
C VAL A 159 21.18 6.02 -7.37
N ASP A 160 21.50 4.78 -7.76
CA ASP A 160 22.68 4.04 -7.32
C ASP A 160 24.00 4.83 -7.46
N HIS A 161 24.14 5.56 -8.56
CA HIS A 161 25.30 6.39 -8.90
C HIS A 161 25.60 7.50 -7.89
N LEU A 162 24.64 7.88 -7.03
CA LEU A 162 24.85 8.87 -5.96
C LEU A 162 25.57 8.29 -4.74
N TYR A 163 25.81 6.97 -4.71
CA TYR A 163 26.39 6.28 -3.57
C TYR A 163 27.72 5.61 -3.91
N HIS A 164 28.62 5.60 -2.93
CA HIS A 164 29.94 4.98 -3.04
C HIS A 164 30.13 3.97 -1.92
N ASN A 165 29.42 2.85 -2.00
CA ASN A 165 29.52 1.74 -1.04
C ASN A 165 29.50 0.38 -1.74
N ALA A 166 29.69 -0.69 -0.98
CA ALA A 166 29.73 -2.05 -1.51
C ALA A 166 28.48 -2.44 -2.33
N VAL A 167 27.28 -2.02 -1.92
CA VAL A 167 26.04 -2.35 -2.64
C VAL A 167 25.95 -1.58 -3.96
N SER A 168 26.27 -0.28 -3.99
CA SER A 168 26.26 0.49 -5.24
C SER A 168 27.34 0.02 -6.22
N ARG A 169 28.54 -0.35 -5.73
CA ARG A 169 29.59 -0.98 -6.57
C ARG A 169 29.09 -2.27 -7.21
N TRP A 170 28.48 -3.16 -6.44
CA TRP A 170 27.90 -4.40 -6.95
C TRP A 170 26.79 -4.13 -7.99
N ILE A 171 25.93 -3.14 -7.76
CA ILE A 171 24.91 -2.72 -8.75
C ILE A 171 25.57 -2.25 -10.05
N HIS A 172 26.61 -1.39 -9.97
CA HIS A 172 27.31 -0.88 -11.15
C HIS A 172 28.00 -1.99 -11.95
N GLU A 173 28.65 -2.95 -11.27
CA GLU A 173 29.32 -4.09 -11.91
C GLU A 173 28.31 -5.03 -12.59
N LYS A 174 27.17 -5.29 -11.93
CA LYS A 174 26.15 -6.23 -12.43
C LYS A 174 25.23 -5.60 -13.49
N GLY A 175 24.98 -4.29 -13.38
CA GLY A 175 23.95 -3.55 -14.09
C GLY A 175 22.60 -3.63 -13.38
N ARG A 176 21.87 -2.50 -13.33
CA ARG A 176 20.62 -2.33 -12.57
C ARG A 176 19.58 -3.43 -12.84
N ALA A 177 19.24 -3.68 -14.11
CA ALA A 177 18.23 -4.68 -14.47
C ALA A 177 18.66 -6.12 -14.11
N ASN A 178 19.94 -6.45 -14.26
CA ASN A 178 20.49 -7.74 -13.86
C ASN A 178 20.52 -7.90 -12.34
N ALA A 179 20.77 -6.83 -11.59
CA ALA A 179 20.73 -6.83 -10.13
C ALA A 179 19.30 -7.13 -9.64
N VAL A 180 18.29 -6.44 -10.18
CA VAL A 180 16.87 -6.72 -9.90
C VAL A 180 16.51 -8.16 -10.26
N ARG A 181 16.81 -8.62 -11.49
CA ARG A 181 16.52 -10.00 -11.93
C ARG A 181 17.18 -11.05 -11.03
N TYR A 182 18.42 -10.80 -10.62
CA TYR A 182 19.14 -11.72 -9.73
C TYR A 182 18.43 -11.83 -8.38
N THR A 183 18.12 -10.71 -7.74
CA THR A 183 17.47 -10.68 -6.43
C THR A 183 16.06 -11.27 -6.49
N THR A 184 15.27 -10.96 -7.53
CA THR A 184 13.91 -11.54 -7.68
C THR A 184 13.96 -13.06 -7.87
N LYS A 185 14.89 -13.56 -8.69
CA LYS A 185 15.08 -15.00 -8.89
C LYS A 185 15.45 -15.69 -7.58
N LEU A 186 16.42 -15.13 -6.85
CA LEU A 186 16.88 -15.72 -5.60
C LEU A 186 15.80 -15.74 -4.52
N VAL A 187 14.99 -14.67 -4.41
CA VAL A 187 13.83 -14.67 -3.50
C VAL A 187 12.86 -15.80 -3.87
N ARG A 188 12.55 -15.98 -5.17
CA ARG A 188 11.61 -17.01 -5.62
C ARG A 188 12.14 -18.44 -5.56
N GLU A 189 13.45 -18.64 -5.56
CA GLU A 189 14.04 -19.95 -5.30
C GLU A 189 13.71 -20.44 -3.87
N ILE A 190 13.48 -19.52 -2.93
CA ILE A 190 13.18 -19.81 -1.52
C ILE A 190 11.67 -19.70 -1.23
N ASN A 191 11.04 -18.62 -1.68
CA ASN A 191 9.59 -18.40 -1.59
C ASN A 191 8.99 -18.18 -2.99
N PRO A 192 8.52 -19.26 -3.65
CA PRO A 192 7.94 -19.19 -5.00
C PRO A 192 6.68 -18.31 -5.12
N HIS A 193 6.03 -18.01 -3.99
CA HIS A 193 4.79 -17.22 -3.93
C HIS A 193 5.01 -15.77 -3.50
N ALA A 194 6.26 -15.34 -3.32
CA ALA A 194 6.57 -13.98 -2.92
C ALA A 194 6.08 -12.95 -3.94
N ASN A 195 5.27 -12.00 -3.48
CA ASN A 195 4.89 -10.84 -4.27
C ASN A 195 5.99 -9.78 -4.19
N LEU A 196 6.58 -9.44 -5.33
CA LEU A 196 7.73 -8.55 -5.40
C LEU A 196 7.35 -7.21 -6.02
N ILE A 197 7.80 -6.12 -5.40
CA ILE A 197 7.62 -4.75 -5.85
C ILE A 197 8.99 -4.15 -6.16
N TYR A 198 9.11 -3.49 -7.32
CA TYR A 198 10.21 -2.57 -7.57
C TYR A 198 9.78 -1.16 -7.18
N ASN A 199 10.48 -0.49 -6.28
CA ASN A 199 10.05 0.78 -5.68
C ASN A 199 11.04 1.93 -5.97
N ASP A 200 10.55 3.10 -6.40
CA ASP A 200 11.42 4.24 -6.72
C ASP A 200 10.71 5.61 -6.58
N PHE A 201 11.45 6.69 -6.36
CA PHE A 201 10.97 8.08 -6.41
C PHE A 201 11.33 8.81 -7.71
N ASN A 202 12.27 8.29 -8.50
CA ASN A 202 12.79 8.96 -9.70
C ASN A 202 11.83 8.83 -10.91
N ILE A 203 10.53 8.99 -10.64
CA ILE A 203 9.39 8.71 -11.52
C ILE A 203 9.29 9.71 -12.69
N TRP A 204 9.85 10.90 -12.52
CA TRP A 204 9.91 11.94 -13.55
C TRP A 204 11.10 11.79 -14.49
N ASN A 205 12.09 10.96 -14.13
CA ASN A 205 13.26 10.70 -14.95
C ASN A 205 13.03 9.48 -15.84
N GLN A 206 13.45 9.57 -17.09
CA GLN A 206 13.36 8.50 -18.08
C GLN A 206 14.12 7.23 -17.68
N GLU A 207 15.15 7.33 -16.83
CA GLU A 207 15.92 6.16 -16.35
C GLU A 207 15.05 5.10 -15.67
N CYS A 208 14.01 5.51 -14.94
CA CYS A 208 13.09 4.57 -14.29
C CYS A 208 12.28 3.80 -15.35
N GLU A 209 11.79 4.50 -16.36
CA GLU A 209 11.04 3.92 -17.48
C GLU A 209 11.89 2.95 -18.32
N VAL A 210 13.14 3.32 -18.63
CA VAL A 210 14.09 2.45 -19.33
C VAL A 210 14.35 1.17 -18.55
N LEU A 211 14.56 1.28 -17.23
CA LEU A 211 14.73 0.10 -16.39
C LEU A 211 13.49 -0.81 -16.40
N LEU A 212 12.28 -0.25 -16.30
CA LEU A 212 11.05 -1.04 -16.35
C LEU A 212 10.86 -1.76 -17.70
N GLU A 213 11.23 -1.12 -18.81
CA GLU A 213 11.25 -1.73 -20.13
C GLU A 213 12.24 -2.90 -20.20
N GLU A 214 13.47 -2.72 -19.69
CA GLU A 214 14.47 -3.78 -19.63
C GLU A 214 14.02 -4.95 -18.76
N LEU A 215 13.43 -4.67 -17.59
CA LEU A 215 12.90 -5.71 -16.69
C LEU A 215 11.78 -6.52 -17.37
N ARG A 216 10.90 -5.85 -18.14
CA ARG A 216 9.89 -6.54 -18.96
C ARG A 216 10.51 -7.41 -20.03
N TYR A 217 11.46 -6.86 -20.78
CA TYR A 217 12.18 -7.60 -21.83
C TYR A 217 12.88 -8.85 -21.26
N MET A 218 13.45 -8.74 -20.06
CA MET A 218 14.13 -9.83 -19.36
C MET A 218 13.18 -10.84 -18.70
N GLY A 219 11.86 -10.65 -18.81
CA GLY A 219 10.86 -11.55 -18.22
C GLY A 219 10.84 -11.52 -16.69
N VAL A 220 11.31 -10.44 -16.06
CA VAL A 220 11.20 -10.29 -14.60
C VAL A 220 9.72 -10.12 -14.27
N GLU A 221 9.17 -11.03 -13.47
CA GLU A 221 7.78 -10.88 -13.02
C GLU A 221 7.79 -10.10 -11.70
N LEU A 222 7.08 -8.98 -11.66
CA LEU A 222 6.81 -8.21 -10.46
C LEU A 222 5.30 -8.27 -10.20
N GLN A 223 4.91 -8.15 -8.94
CA GLN A 223 3.51 -8.02 -8.56
C GLN A 223 3.02 -6.57 -8.73
N ALA A 224 3.90 -5.59 -8.52
CA ALA A 224 3.59 -4.19 -8.76
C ALA A 224 4.88 -3.37 -9.01
N VAL A 225 4.71 -2.16 -9.55
CA VAL A 225 5.69 -1.09 -9.51
C VAL A 225 5.27 -0.09 -8.42
N GLY A 226 6.20 0.20 -7.52
CA GLY A 226 6.07 1.17 -6.44
C GLY A 226 6.44 2.56 -6.91
N ILE A 227 5.51 3.50 -6.73
CA ILE A 227 5.64 4.92 -7.04
C ILE A 227 5.74 5.65 -5.70
N GLN A 228 6.95 6.08 -5.31
CA GLN A 228 7.08 6.98 -4.17
C GLN A 228 6.58 8.37 -4.58
N SER A 229 5.71 8.98 -3.78
CA SER A 229 5.08 10.27 -4.09
C SER A 229 5.25 11.23 -2.90
N HIS A 230 6.50 11.40 -2.49
CA HIS A 230 6.90 12.33 -1.44
C HIS A 230 6.84 13.79 -1.93
N MET A 231 5.75 14.50 -1.61
CA MET A 231 5.55 15.89 -2.02
C MET A 231 6.06 16.89 -0.98
N HIS A 232 7.32 16.71 -0.56
CA HIS A 232 7.97 17.60 0.41
C HIS A 232 8.28 18.98 -0.15
N THR A 233 8.49 19.06 -1.47
CA THR A 233 8.85 20.32 -2.14
C THR A 233 7.66 20.94 -2.83
N PHE A 234 6.94 20.16 -3.65
CA PHE A 234 5.77 20.63 -4.40
C PHE A 234 4.71 19.56 -4.44
N LEU A 235 3.44 19.98 -4.32
CA LEU A 235 2.29 19.12 -4.54
C LEU A 235 2.15 18.83 -6.04
N TRP A 236 1.87 17.58 -6.38
CA TRP A 236 1.49 17.23 -7.75
C TRP A 236 0.08 17.75 -8.02
N THR A 237 -0.15 18.26 -9.22
CA THR A 237 -1.49 18.44 -9.75
C THR A 237 -2.19 17.09 -9.95
N MET A 238 -3.52 17.11 -10.06
CA MET A 238 -4.27 15.88 -10.34
C MET A 238 -3.95 15.35 -11.74
N GLU A 239 -3.62 16.25 -12.67
CA GLU A 239 -3.16 15.97 -14.00
C GLU A 239 -1.81 15.24 -14.00
N GLU A 240 -0.82 15.73 -13.24
CA GLU A 240 0.48 15.06 -13.05
C GLU A 240 0.32 13.68 -12.42
N ALA A 241 -0.57 13.53 -11.43
CA ALA A 241 -0.86 12.24 -10.82
C ALA A 241 -1.41 11.22 -11.84
N TRP A 242 -2.33 11.66 -12.70
CA TRP A 242 -2.89 10.83 -13.76
C TRP A 242 -1.86 10.51 -14.84
N GLU A 243 -1.04 11.48 -15.23
CA GLU A 243 0.04 11.28 -16.21
C GLU A 243 1.04 10.23 -15.74
N VAL A 244 1.46 10.30 -14.47
CA VAL A 244 2.32 9.27 -13.86
C VAL A 244 1.65 7.90 -13.94
N CYS A 245 0.36 7.82 -13.60
CA CYS A 245 -0.36 6.54 -13.70
C CYS A 245 -0.35 5.98 -15.13
N GLU A 246 -0.64 6.80 -16.14
CA GLU A 246 -0.68 6.37 -17.55
C GLU A 246 0.71 5.98 -18.07
N ARG A 247 1.75 6.75 -17.72
CA ARG A 247 3.14 6.47 -18.12
C ARG A 247 3.63 5.14 -17.58
N PHE A 248 3.28 4.78 -16.35
CA PHE A 248 3.76 3.55 -15.72
C PHE A 248 2.83 2.36 -15.96
N ALA A 249 1.51 2.58 -16.14
CA ALA A 249 0.56 1.51 -16.44
C ALA A 249 0.85 0.79 -17.76
N LYS A 250 1.47 1.47 -18.75
CA LYS A 250 1.82 0.86 -20.04
C LYS A 250 2.80 -0.32 -19.92
N TYR A 251 3.59 -0.37 -18.85
CA TYR A 251 4.46 -1.51 -18.58
C TYR A 251 3.69 -2.72 -18.04
N GLY A 252 2.37 -2.62 -17.84
CA GLY A 252 1.48 -3.74 -17.57
C GLY A 252 1.55 -4.33 -16.16
N TRP A 253 2.32 -3.72 -15.25
CA TRP A 253 2.28 -4.07 -13.82
C TRP A 253 1.27 -3.17 -13.11
N PRO A 254 0.55 -3.69 -12.10
CA PRO A 254 -0.16 -2.85 -11.15
C PRO A 254 0.75 -1.78 -10.53
N LEU A 255 0.15 -0.66 -10.16
CA LEU A 255 0.83 0.47 -9.52
C LEU A 255 0.45 0.53 -8.05
N HIS A 256 1.47 0.57 -7.21
CA HIS A 256 1.32 0.88 -5.79
C HIS A 256 1.90 2.27 -5.56
N PHE A 257 1.09 3.23 -5.11
CA PHE A 257 1.63 4.47 -4.56
C PHE A 257 2.12 4.16 -3.15
N THR A 258 3.42 3.99 -3.01
CA THR A 258 4.03 3.30 -1.86
C THR A 258 4.40 4.25 -0.73
N GLU A 259 4.65 5.52 -1.03
CA GLU A 259 5.20 6.49 -0.08
C GLU A 259 4.64 7.89 -0.35
N LEU A 260 3.34 8.06 -0.12
CA LEU A 260 2.67 9.36 -0.28
C LEU A 260 2.91 10.24 0.94
N THR A 261 3.44 11.44 0.70
CA THR A 261 3.56 12.48 1.73
C THR A 261 2.92 13.76 1.24
N VAL A 262 1.96 14.29 2.00
CA VAL A 262 1.38 15.62 1.80
C VAL A 262 1.56 16.41 3.09
N LEU A 263 2.14 17.60 2.98
CA LEU A 263 2.49 18.41 4.14
C LEU A 263 1.30 19.27 4.61
N SER A 264 1.15 19.42 5.92
CA SER A 264 0.34 20.44 6.58
C SER A 264 1.21 21.57 7.15
N GLY A 265 2.21 21.99 6.38
CA GLY A 265 3.09 23.10 6.73
C GLY A 265 4.02 23.47 5.58
N ARG A 266 4.78 24.54 5.77
CA ARG A 266 5.79 25.02 4.82
C ARG A 266 7.16 24.97 5.43
N TYR A 267 8.12 24.43 4.70
CA TYR A 267 9.52 24.48 5.10
C TYR A 267 10.04 25.92 5.10
N ILE A 268 10.68 26.31 6.21
CA ILE A 268 11.27 27.64 6.44
C ILE A 268 12.75 27.56 6.85
N GLY A 269 13.36 26.37 6.75
CA GLY A 269 14.77 26.17 7.06
C GLY A 269 15.73 26.89 6.12
N ARG A 270 17.03 26.83 6.45
CA ARG A 270 18.07 27.61 5.78
C ARG A 270 18.12 27.29 4.28
N ASN A 271 17.98 28.32 3.44
CA ASN A 271 17.94 28.28 1.96
C ASN A 271 16.62 27.82 1.33
N GLY A 272 15.55 27.55 2.10
CA GLY A 272 14.21 27.26 1.57
C GLY A 272 14.10 25.97 0.75
N MET A 273 15.16 25.17 0.68
CA MET A 273 15.20 23.88 -0.02
C MET A 273 15.51 22.75 0.98
N MET A 274 14.66 21.73 0.95
CA MET A 274 14.76 20.57 1.83
C MET A 274 15.78 19.56 1.28
N ASN A 275 16.94 19.46 1.91
CA ASN A 275 18.02 18.58 1.43
C ASN A 275 18.39 17.42 2.38
N ASP A 276 17.78 17.32 3.58
CA ASP A 276 18.10 16.27 4.57
C ASP A 276 16.99 16.07 5.64
N ASP A 277 17.27 15.25 6.67
CA ASP A 277 16.52 15.10 7.93
C ASP A 277 16.39 16.45 8.66
N SER A 278 15.41 17.26 8.25
CA SER A 278 15.07 18.54 8.89
C SER A 278 14.56 18.38 10.31
N LYS A 279 14.61 19.47 11.08
CA LYS A 279 14.11 19.51 12.46
C LYS A 279 12.70 20.10 12.53
N PRO A 280 11.92 19.83 13.59
CA PRO A 280 10.58 20.38 13.76
C PRO A 280 10.51 21.91 13.62
N GLU A 281 11.51 22.64 14.12
CA GLU A 281 11.59 24.10 14.08
C GLU A 281 11.77 24.69 12.68
N ASP A 282 12.15 23.87 11.69
CA ASP A 282 12.28 24.31 10.30
C ASP A 282 10.93 24.34 9.56
N TRP A 283 9.82 24.12 10.25
CA TRP A 283 8.49 24.05 9.67
C TRP A 283 7.55 25.13 10.21
N TYR A 284 7.03 25.96 9.30
CA TYR A 284 5.88 26.78 9.59
C TYR A 284 4.61 25.93 9.53
N ARG A 285 3.82 25.96 10.60
CA ARG A 285 2.59 25.19 10.78
C ARG A 285 1.41 26.13 10.98
N GLY A 286 0.24 25.73 10.49
CA GLY A 286 -0.99 26.52 10.62
C GLY A 286 -2.21 25.67 10.28
N LYS A 287 -3.36 26.01 10.88
CA LYS A 287 -4.62 25.29 10.66
C LYS A 287 -5.02 25.29 9.19
N GLU A 288 -4.74 26.37 8.49
CA GLU A 288 -4.97 26.50 7.04
C GLU A 288 -4.21 25.45 6.22
N TYR A 289 -3.02 25.02 6.67
CA TYR A 289 -2.27 23.97 5.99
C TYR A 289 -2.83 22.58 6.28
N GLU A 290 -3.38 22.34 7.47
CA GLU A 290 -4.09 21.09 7.76
C GLU A 290 -5.36 20.94 6.91
N GLU A 291 -6.11 22.03 6.72
CA GLU A 291 -7.29 22.04 5.84
C GLU A 291 -6.88 21.85 4.37
N LEU A 292 -5.78 22.47 3.95
CA LEU A 292 -5.22 22.25 2.60
C LEU A 292 -4.77 20.79 2.41
N GLN A 293 -4.04 20.24 3.38
CA GLN A 293 -3.63 18.83 3.41
C GLN A 293 -4.86 17.93 3.26
N ALA A 294 -5.92 18.18 4.02
CA ALA A 294 -7.15 17.39 3.97
C ALA A 294 -7.86 17.45 2.61
N LYS A 295 -8.06 18.66 2.07
CA LYS A 295 -8.70 18.85 0.76
C LYS A 295 -7.89 18.19 -0.36
N TYR A 296 -6.59 18.48 -0.42
CA TYR A 296 -5.70 17.90 -1.42
C TYR A 296 -5.67 16.38 -1.34
N THR A 297 -5.56 15.83 -0.11
CA THR A 297 -5.54 14.39 0.12
C THR A 297 -6.81 13.72 -0.40
N ALA A 298 -7.98 14.33 -0.17
CA ALA A 298 -9.24 13.78 -0.67
C ALA A 298 -9.28 13.72 -2.21
N ASP A 299 -8.86 14.80 -2.87
CA ASP A 299 -8.81 14.89 -4.33
C ASP A 299 -7.79 13.90 -4.91
N PHE A 300 -6.59 13.82 -4.31
CA PHE A 300 -5.50 12.94 -4.75
C PHE A 300 -5.86 11.46 -4.60
N TYR A 301 -6.38 11.05 -3.43
CA TYR A 301 -6.85 9.68 -3.23
C TYR A 301 -7.98 9.33 -4.19
N THR A 302 -8.93 10.23 -4.44
CA THR A 302 -10.01 10.00 -5.41
C THR A 302 -9.45 9.82 -6.81
N MET A 303 -8.47 10.63 -7.21
CA MET A 303 -7.83 10.50 -8.52
C MET A 303 -7.16 9.13 -8.67
N LEU A 304 -6.29 8.75 -7.73
CA LEU A 304 -5.58 7.48 -7.77
C LEU A 304 -6.51 6.27 -7.68
N PHE A 305 -7.51 6.31 -6.77
CA PHE A 305 -8.51 5.27 -6.64
C PHE A 305 -9.35 5.12 -7.92
N SER A 306 -9.51 6.18 -8.71
CA SER A 306 -10.21 6.12 -10.00
C SER A 306 -9.40 5.53 -11.16
N HIS A 307 -8.11 5.26 -10.98
CA HIS A 307 -7.23 4.76 -12.04
C HIS A 307 -7.16 3.22 -12.06
N PRO A 308 -7.39 2.54 -13.20
CA PRO A 308 -7.50 1.08 -13.24
C PRO A 308 -6.20 0.34 -12.90
N ALA A 309 -5.02 0.94 -13.12
CA ALA A 309 -3.76 0.30 -12.80
C ALA A 309 -3.37 0.42 -11.32
N VAL A 310 -3.96 1.35 -10.57
CA VAL A 310 -3.59 1.55 -9.16
C VAL A 310 -4.30 0.51 -8.30
N GLU A 311 -3.57 -0.13 -7.39
CA GLU A 311 -4.09 -1.15 -6.47
C GLU A 311 -3.78 -0.86 -4.99
N ALA A 312 -2.84 0.04 -4.72
CA ALA A 312 -2.50 0.46 -3.37
C ALA A 312 -2.17 1.96 -3.27
N ILE A 313 -2.54 2.57 -2.15
CA ILE A 313 -2.09 3.91 -1.74
C ILE A 313 -1.62 3.83 -0.28
N THR A 314 -0.35 4.12 -0.05
CA THR A 314 0.31 4.07 1.25
C THR A 314 0.78 5.46 1.63
N TRP A 315 0.20 6.00 2.69
CA TRP A 315 0.63 7.26 3.31
C TRP A 315 1.92 7.03 4.08
N TRP A 316 2.98 7.80 3.86
CA TRP A 316 4.27 7.47 4.47
C TRP A 316 4.22 7.56 5.99
N ASP A 317 3.99 8.74 6.56
CA ASP A 317 4.03 8.94 8.02
C ASP A 317 2.64 9.08 8.61
N PHE A 318 2.18 8.11 9.41
CA PHE A 318 0.88 8.22 10.07
C PHE A 318 0.85 9.38 11.08
N GLN A 319 1.95 9.58 11.80
CA GLN A 319 2.15 10.62 12.82
C GLN A 319 2.98 11.77 12.26
N ASP A 320 2.69 12.99 12.69
CA ASP A 320 3.57 14.14 12.42
C ASP A 320 4.98 13.90 12.97
N ASN A 321 5.95 14.44 12.24
CA ASN A 321 7.36 14.54 12.61
C ASN A 321 8.13 13.22 12.69
N ASP A 322 7.64 12.17 12.01
CA ASP A 322 8.37 10.90 11.87
C ASP A 322 9.52 11.03 10.87
N TRP A 323 9.26 11.11 9.56
CA TRP A 323 10.30 11.35 8.56
C TRP A 323 10.54 12.85 8.33
N ARG A 324 11.83 13.24 8.32
CA ARG A 324 12.30 14.64 8.16
C ARG A 324 11.68 15.63 9.14
N ALA A 325 11.17 15.16 10.28
CA ALA A 325 10.37 15.97 11.20
C ALA A 325 9.27 16.79 10.49
N ALA A 326 8.68 16.25 9.43
CA ALA A 326 7.70 16.95 8.62
C ALA A 326 6.31 16.93 9.27
N PRO A 327 5.52 18.01 9.18
CA PRO A 327 4.13 18.00 9.59
C PRO A 327 3.28 17.30 8.52
N ALA A 328 3.51 16.00 8.32
CA ALA A 328 2.89 15.20 7.27
C ALA A 328 1.95 14.10 7.80
N GLY A 329 1.77 14.01 9.12
CA GLY A 329 0.92 13.03 9.76
C GLY A 329 -0.55 13.19 9.41
N LEU A 330 -1.30 12.09 9.56
CA LEU A 330 -2.75 12.08 9.71
C LEU A 330 -3.16 12.30 11.17
N VAL A 331 -2.23 12.09 12.10
CA VAL A 331 -2.36 12.46 13.51
C VAL A 331 -1.20 13.35 13.95
N THR A 332 -1.43 14.17 14.98
CA THR A 332 -0.37 14.97 15.62
C THR A 332 0.62 14.09 16.39
N GLU A 333 1.70 14.67 16.91
CA GLU A 333 2.66 13.97 17.77
C GLU A 333 1.99 13.28 18.97
N GLU A 334 0.98 13.89 19.58
CA GLU A 334 0.22 13.33 20.71
C GLU A 334 -0.91 12.39 20.28
N VAL A 335 -0.94 12.02 19.00
CA VAL A 335 -1.92 11.12 18.39
C VAL A 335 -3.34 11.70 18.44
N HIS A 336 -3.48 13.01 18.16
CA HIS A 336 -4.78 13.63 17.88
C HIS A 336 -5.07 13.60 16.37
N ARG A 337 -6.31 13.27 15.98
CA ARG A 337 -6.70 13.19 14.56
C ARG A 337 -6.68 14.58 13.93
N LYS A 338 -6.05 14.70 12.76
CA LYS A 338 -6.02 15.91 11.93
C LYS A 338 -7.19 15.91 10.92
N PRO A 339 -7.52 17.06 10.31
CA PRO A 339 -8.50 17.13 9.22
C PRO A 339 -8.29 16.09 8.11
N ALA A 340 -7.03 15.80 7.73
CA ALA A 340 -6.71 14.81 6.71
C ALA A 340 -7.11 13.37 7.10
N TYR A 341 -7.01 13.00 8.38
CA TYR A 341 -7.53 11.71 8.89
C TYR A 341 -9.02 11.59 8.63
N HIS A 342 -9.79 12.66 8.95
CA HIS A 342 -11.24 12.65 8.79
C HIS A 342 -11.65 12.59 7.31
N ALA A 343 -10.92 13.30 6.44
CA ALA A 343 -11.13 13.24 4.99
C ALA A 343 -10.92 11.82 4.45
N LEU A 344 -9.81 11.17 4.82
CA LEU A 344 -9.54 9.79 4.40
C LEU A 344 -10.53 8.78 4.97
N ARG A 345 -10.91 8.92 6.24
CA ARG A 345 -11.91 8.05 6.86
C ARG A 345 -13.24 8.12 6.12
N LYS A 346 -13.70 9.33 5.80
CA LYS A 346 -14.94 9.53 5.04
C LYS A 346 -14.86 8.88 3.67
N LEU A 347 -13.73 8.97 2.98
CA LEU A 347 -13.55 8.29 1.71
C LEU A 347 -13.58 6.76 1.88
N ILE A 348 -12.73 6.20 2.73
CA ILE A 348 -12.49 4.75 2.80
C ILE A 348 -13.63 3.98 3.50
N ARG A 349 -14.23 4.56 4.54
CA ARG A 349 -15.20 3.88 5.42
C ARG A 349 -16.65 4.31 5.21
N GLU A 350 -16.89 5.33 4.39
CA GLU A 350 -18.26 5.81 4.11
C GLU A 350 -18.52 5.85 2.59
N ASN A 351 -17.78 6.66 1.84
CA ASN A 351 -18.04 6.85 0.40
C ASN A 351 -17.66 5.63 -0.44
N TRP A 352 -16.57 4.94 -0.07
CA TRP A 352 -16.06 3.76 -0.74
C TRP A 352 -16.33 2.51 0.09
N TRP A 353 -17.49 2.40 0.72
CA TRP A 353 -17.84 1.24 1.53
C TRP A 353 -19.23 0.74 1.15
N SER A 354 -19.41 -0.59 1.11
CA SER A 354 -20.70 -1.19 0.78
C SER A 354 -21.36 -1.80 2.02
N ASP A 355 -22.57 -1.31 2.31
CA ASP A 355 -23.49 -1.85 3.32
C ASP A 355 -24.89 -1.82 2.69
N GLU A 356 -25.19 -2.85 1.90
CA GLU A 356 -26.42 -2.90 1.09
C GLU A 356 -27.48 -3.77 1.77
N PHE A 357 -28.73 -3.31 1.72
CA PHE A 357 -29.88 -4.07 2.20
C PHE A 357 -30.99 -4.09 1.15
N GLY A 358 -31.60 -5.24 0.96
CA GLY A 358 -32.74 -5.36 0.07
C GLY A 358 -33.51 -6.66 0.24
N LYS A 359 -34.44 -6.87 -0.68
CA LYS A 359 -35.29 -8.06 -0.73
C LYS A 359 -35.28 -8.66 -2.12
N THR A 360 -35.37 -9.98 -2.18
CA THR A 360 -35.55 -10.67 -3.46
C THR A 360 -36.91 -10.36 -4.09
N ASN A 361 -36.93 -10.25 -5.43
CA ASN A 361 -38.15 -10.12 -6.22
C ASN A 361 -38.90 -11.46 -6.33
N GLY A 362 -39.96 -11.51 -7.15
CA GLY A 362 -40.74 -12.74 -7.39
C GLY A 362 -39.96 -13.91 -8.01
N GLU A 363 -38.82 -13.62 -8.65
CA GLU A 363 -37.90 -14.63 -9.20
C GLU A 363 -36.82 -15.06 -8.21
N GLY A 364 -36.89 -14.60 -6.95
CA GLY A 364 -35.90 -14.91 -5.93
C GLY A 364 -34.59 -14.16 -6.11
N ILE A 365 -34.59 -13.06 -6.86
CA ILE A 365 -33.37 -12.33 -7.21
C ILE A 365 -33.30 -10.98 -6.50
N TYR A 366 -32.14 -10.66 -5.93
CA TYR A 366 -31.76 -9.31 -5.49
C TYR A 366 -30.48 -8.90 -6.20
N ARG A 367 -30.44 -7.65 -6.69
CA ARG A 367 -29.27 -7.10 -7.40
C ARG A 367 -28.77 -5.86 -6.67
N CYS A 368 -27.46 -5.75 -6.54
CA CYS A 368 -26.79 -4.55 -6.05
C CYS A 368 -25.44 -4.38 -6.76
N ASN A 369 -24.84 -3.21 -6.58
CA ASN A 369 -23.52 -2.88 -7.12
C ASN A 369 -22.62 -2.46 -5.94
N VAL A 370 -21.58 -3.27 -5.67
CA VAL A 370 -20.80 -3.17 -4.43
C VAL A 370 -19.31 -3.05 -4.71
N TYR A 371 -18.56 -2.40 -3.81
CA TYR A 371 -17.11 -2.25 -3.93
C TYR A 371 -16.38 -3.59 -3.91
N HIS A 372 -15.20 -3.68 -4.51
CA HIS A 372 -14.44 -4.92 -4.44
C HIS A 372 -13.84 -5.18 -3.06
N GLY A 373 -14.06 -6.37 -2.53
CA GLY A 373 -13.56 -6.76 -1.20
C GLY A 373 -14.22 -8.01 -0.64
N ASP A 374 -14.01 -8.22 0.66
CA ASP A 374 -14.56 -9.36 1.40
C ASP A 374 -15.87 -8.97 2.06
N TYR A 375 -16.86 -9.86 1.99
CA TYR A 375 -18.22 -9.60 2.45
C TYR A 375 -18.73 -10.68 3.39
N GLN A 376 -19.54 -10.25 4.36
CA GLN A 376 -20.48 -11.11 5.08
C GLN A 376 -21.87 -10.85 4.52
N ILE A 377 -22.50 -11.90 4.00
CA ILE A 377 -23.85 -11.89 3.44
C ILE A 377 -24.77 -12.58 4.43
N GLU A 378 -25.72 -11.84 4.98
CA GLU A 378 -26.79 -12.37 5.82
C GLU A 378 -28.08 -12.39 5.02
N MET A 379 -28.79 -13.52 5.11
CA MET A 379 -30.06 -13.71 4.43
C MET A 379 -31.12 -14.26 5.39
N ILE A 380 -32.34 -13.72 5.30
CA ILE A 380 -33.46 -14.11 6.15
C ILE A 380 -34.70 -14.35 5.29
N ALA A 381 -35.27 -15.56 5.36
CA ALA A 381 -36.56 -15.89 4.74
C ALA A 381 -37.31 -16.95 5.56
N ASP A 382 -38.64 -16.84 5.64
CA ASP A 382 -39.51 -17.74 6.41
C ASP A 382 -39.04 -17.98 7.88
N GLY A 383 -38.42 -16.97 8.50
CA GLY A 383 -37.86 -17.09 9.85
C GLY A 383 -36.55 -17.88 9.96
N LYS A 384 -36.02 -18.40 8.85
CA LYS A 384 -34.67 -18.98 8.77
C LYS A 384 -33.64 -17.90 8.44
N LYS A 385 -32.42 -18.08 8.97
CA LYS A 385 -31.27 -17.22 8.70
C LYS A 385 -30.12 -18.05 8.12
N ALA A 386 -29.47 -17.54 7.08
CA ALA A 386 -28.22 -18.07 6.53
C ALA A 386 -27.16 -16.95 6.50
N VAL A 387 -25.90 -17.30 6.74
CA VAL A 387 -24.77 -16.38 6.70
C VAL A 387 -23.66 -17.00 5.85
N LEU A 388 -23.06 -16.21 4.97
CA LEU A 388 -21.98 -16.61 4.08
C LEU A 388 -20.88 -15.55 4.09
N GLU A 389 -19.63 -15.97 4.07
CA GLU A 389 -18.49 -15.08 3.86
C GLU A 389 -17.89 -15.36 2.48
N ILE A 390 -17.82 -14.34 1.64
CA ILE A 390 -17.39 -14.47 0.25
C ILE A 390 -16.62 -13.25 -0.23
N PRO A 391 -15.55 -13.44 -1.01
CA PRO A 391 -14.87 -12.34 -1.67
C PRO A 391 -15.61 -11.96 -2.97
N ILE A 392 -15.76 -10.66 -3.21
CA ILE A 392 -16.28 -10.07 -4.45
C ILE A 392 -15.16 -9.24 -5.04
N LEU A 393 -14.29 -9.90 -5.80
CA LEU A 393 -13.02 -9.32 -6.25
C LEU A 393 -13.11 -8.77 -7.67
N ARG A 394 -12.24 -7.80 -7.94
CA ARG A 394 -11.93 -7.35 -9.29
C ARG A 394 -11.22 -8.44 -10.06
N GLU A 395 -11.66 -8.66 -11.29
CA GLU A 395 -11.01 -9.57 -12.25
C GLU A 395 -9.94 -8.82 -13.05
N ALA A 396 -8.89 -9.55 -13.48
CA ALA A 396 -7.92 -9.01 -14.41
C ALA A 396 -8.60 -8.69 -15.75
N GLY A 397 -8.42 -7.47 -16.28
CA GLY A 397 -8.94 -7.06 -17.60
C GLY A 397 -10.20 -6.21 -17.63
N GLY A 398 -10.80 -5.81 -16.49
CA GLY A 398 -11.87 -4.80 -16.44
C GLY A 398 -13.10 -5.21 -15.62
N PRO A 399 -14.22 -4.46 -15.71
CA PRO A 399 -15.47 -4.83 -15.05
C PRO A 399 -15.98 -6.11 -15.71
N GLY A 400 -15.71 -7.25 -15.07
CA GLY A 400 -16.19 -8.56 -15.50
C GLY A 400 -17.71 -8.64 -15.54
N LYS A 401 -18.23 -9.81 -15.91
CA LYS A 401 -19.69 -10.04 -15.89
C LYS A 401 -20.22 -9.91 -14.44
N PRO A 402 -21.51 -9.59 -14.27
CA PRO A 402 -22.14 -9.63 -12.95
C PRO A 402 -21.86 -10.96 -12.25
N GLN A 403 -21.45 -10.90 -10.98
CA GLN A 403 -21.20 -12.10 -10.19
C GLN A 403 -22.53 -12.67 -9.69
N LYS A 404 -22.81 -13.92 -10.02
CA LYS A 404 -23.99 -14.63 -9.54
C LYS A 404 -23.65 -15.42 -8.28
N ILE A 405 -24.43 -15.23 -7.23
CA ILE A 405 -24.28 -15.94 -5.96
C ILE A 405 -25.60 -16.65 -5.69
N GLU A 406 -25.59 -17.97 -5.83
CA GLU A 406 -26.76 -18.80 -5.54
C GLU A 406 -26.74 -19.27 -4.08
N ILE A 407 -27.86 -19.12 -3.39
CA ILE A 407 -28.01 -19.48 -1.99
C ILE A 407 -29.24 -20.38 -1.85
N ASN A 408 -29.05 -21.55 -1.26
CA ASN A 408 -30.09 -22.55 -1.04
C ASN A 408 -30.46 -22.60 0.45
N LEU A 409 -31.77 -22.49 0.76
CA LEU A 409 -32.38 -22.42 2.10
C LEU A 409 -33.08 -23.70 2.58
#